data_AF-A0A146F811-F1
#
_entry.id   AF-A0A146F811-F1
#
_cell.length_a   1.000
_cell.length_b   1.000
_cell.length_c   1.000
_cell.angle_alpha   90.00
_cell.angle_beta   90.00
_cell.angle_gamma   90.00
#
_symmetry.space_group_name_H-M   'P 1'
#
loop_
_entity.id
_entity.type
_entity.pdbx_description
1 polymer ?
#
loop_
_entity_poly.entity_id
_entity_poly.type
_entity_poly.pdbx_seq_one_letter_code
_entity_poly.pdbx_strand_id
1 'polypeptide(L)'
;MVRSSSADLDQIERIEGCLADPNNSLYPSCYNTSYTLPESEGGWLIGPASDPGSVRLHKATDWLPRFLHYIQDTWNPVNGIAIAEFGFSEPFEAYKALREDILTDPLRTLYYDDYVQAMLMAVLEGVKLVGCSAWRLGIIQGSEYSISTLTTQERFYKASFFAANLFRTYIQG
;
A
#
# COMPACT_ATOMS: atom_id res chain seq x y z
N MET A 1 -32.29 -15.70 16.24
CA MET A 1 -31.93 -14.83 17.37
C MET A 1 -30.42 -14.92 17.54
N VAL A 2 -29.67 -14.07 16.82
CA VAL A 2 -28.21 -14.00 16.91
C VAL A 2 -27.91 -13.30 18.23
N ARG A 3 -27.31 -14.02 19.20
CA ARG A 3 -26.79 -13.40 20.41
C ARG A 3 -25.50 -12.69 20.00
N SER A 4 -25.51 -11.36 19.94
CA SER A 4 -24.28 -10.58 19.88
C SER A 4 -23.44 -10.92 21.11
N SER A 5 -22.13 -11.11 20.93
CA SER A 5 -21.25 -11.41 22.04
C SER A 5 -21.12 -10.17 22.95
N SER A 6 -20.74 -10.34 24.22
CA SER A 6 -20.53 -9.21 25.14
C SER A 6 -19.47 -8.22 24.64
N ALA A 7 -18.50 -8.69 23.86
CA ALA A 7 -17.49 -7.85 23.23
C ALA A 7 -18.06 -6.95 22.11
N ASP A 8 -19.05 -7.45 21.36
CA ASP A 8 -19.72 -6.65 20.32
C ASP A 8 -20.56 -5.53 20.93
N LEU A 9 -21.18 -5.78 22.09
CA LEU A 9 -21.96 -4.79 22.83
C LEU A 9 -21.06 -3.67 23.40
N ASP A 10 -19.91 -4.04 23.99
CA ASP A 10 -18.93 -3.06 24.50
C ASP A 10 -18.34 -2.17 23.40
N GLN A 11 -18.18 -2.69 22.18
CA GLN A 11 -17.69 -1.90 21.05
C GLN A 11 -18.76 -0.94 20.51
N ILE A 12 -20.02 -1.36 20.46
CA ILE A 12 -21.16 -0.52 20.05
C ILE A 12 -21.32 0.66 21.01
N GLU A 13 -21.30 0.41 22.33
CA GLU A 13 -21.41 1.47 23.35
C GLU A 13 -20.27 2.51 23.25
N ARG A 14 -19.05 2.07 22.91
CA ARG A 14 -17.90 2.98 22.70
C ARG A 14 -18.04 3.84 21.45
N ILE A 15 -18.63 3.32 20.37
CA ILE A 15 -18.88 4.07 19.14
C ILE A 15 -19.98 5.11 19.37
N GLU A 16 -21.08 4.73 20.02
CA GLU A 16 -22.17 5.67 20.35
C GLU A 16 -21.69 6.82 21.24
N GLY A 17 -20.86 6.51 22.24
CA GLY A 17 -20.24 7.53 23.10
C GLY A 17 -19.31 8.49 22.33
N CYS A 18 -18.58 7.99 21.33
CA CYS A 18 -17.75 8.84 20.47
C CYS A 18 -18.58 9.73 19.53
N LEU A 19 -19.66 9.19 18.94
CA LEU A 19 -20.53 9.95 18.04
C LEU A 19 -21.35 11.02 18.77
N ALA A 20 -21.61 10.83 20.06
CA ALA A 20 -22.33 11.78 20.90
C ALA A 20 -21.50 12.99 21.33
N ASP A 21 -20.17 12.94 21.22
CA ASP A 21 -19.25 14.03 21.59
C ASP A 21 -18.47 14.55 20.37
N PRO A 22 -18.91 15.67 19.76
CA PRO A 22 -18.19 16.31 18.66
C PRO A 22 -16.77 16.78 19.01
N ASN A 23 -16.43 16.88 20.30
CA ASN A 23 -15.07 17.23 20.74
C ASN A 23 -14.17 16.00 20.94
N ASN A 24 -14.70 14.79 20.77
CA ASN A 24 -13.90 13.57 20.84
C ASN A 24 -12.85 13.57 19.72
N SER A 25 -11.60 13.21 20.05
CA SER A 25 -10.48 13.20 19.10
C SER A 25 -10.66 12.22 17.93
N LEU A 26 -11.52 11.22 18.09
CA LEU A 26 -11.84 10.23 17.05
C LEU A 26 -13.11 10.61 16.27
N TYR A 27 -13.87 11.64 16.68
CA TYR A 27 -15.02 12.12 15.93
C TYR A 27 -14.58 12.75 14.60
N PRO A 28 -15.29 12.55 13.48
CA PRO A 28 -16.57 11.85 13.32
C PRO A 28 -16.46 10.35 13.03
N SER A 29 -15.24 9.87 12.83
CA SER A 29 -14.97 8.54 12.28
C SER A 29 -15.10 7.42 13.31
N CYS A 30 -14.85 7.72 14.58
CA CYS A 30 -14.97 6.82 15.73
C CYS A 30 -14.28 5.47 15.58
N TYR A 31 -13.19 5.44 14.82
CA TYR A 31 -12.28 4.30 14.72
C TYR A 31 -10.85 4.75 15.03
N ASN A 32 -10.10 3.87 15.69
CA ASN A 32 -8.67 4.05 15.90
C ASN A 32 -7.92 3.06 15.01
N THR A 33 -7.25 3.58 13.97
CA THR A 33 -6.44 2.76 13.07
C THR A 33 -4.99 2.75 13.54
N SER A 34 -4.40 1.56 13.59
CA SER A 34 -3.00 1.33 13.91
C SER A 34 -2.35 0.50 12.80
N TYR A 35 -1.06 0.75 12.56
CA TYR A 35 -0.21 -0.11 11.71
C TYR A 35 0.46 -1.23 12.50
N THR A 36 0.18 -1.28 13.80
CA THR A 36 0.63 -2.31 14.73
C THR A 36 -0.57 -3.16 15.11
N LEU A 37 -0.43 -4.47 14.97
CA LEU A 37 -1.40 -5.45 15.40
C LEU A 37 -1.62 -5.35 16.92
N PRO A 38 -2.80 -5.77 17.43
CA PRO A 38 -3.07 -5.77 18.87
C PRO A 38 -2.01 -6.53 19.68
N GLU A 39 -1.83 -6.20 20.96
CA GLU A 39 -0.92 -6.94 21.85
C GLU A 39 -1.29 -8.43 21.94
N SER A 40 -2.58 -8.76 21.82
CA SER A 40 -3.06 -10.16 21.75
C SER A 40 -2.55 -10.92 20.53
N GLU A 41 -2.14 -10.20 19.48
CA GLU A 41 -1.55 -10.71 18.24
C GLU A 41 -0.02 -10.44 18.18
N GLY A 42 0.57 -10.03 19.31
CA GLY A 42 2.01 -9.87 19.49
C GLY A 42 2.55 -8.46 19.24
N GLY A 43 1.71 -7.48 18.91
CA GLY A 43 2.18 -6.09 18.78
C GLY A 43 3.12 -5.85 17.59
N TRP A 44 3.04 -6.70 16.55
CA TRP A 44 3.89 -6.59 15.35
C TRP A 44 3.34 -5.56 14.37
N LEU A 45 4.21 -4.99 13.55
CA LEU A 45 3.77 -4.18 12.41
C LEU A 45 3.05 -5.06 11.38
N ILE A 46 2.04 -4.49 10.71
CA ILE A 46 1.31 -5.16 9.61
C ILE A 46 2.20 -5.46 8.39
N GLY A 47 3.40 -4.87 8.34
CA GLY A 47 4.39 -5.10 7.30
C GLY A 47 5.61 -4.21 7.50
N PRO A 48 6.68 -4.41 6.71
CA PRO A 48 7.86 -3.54 6.74
C PRO A 48 7.49 -2.06 6.55
N ALA A 49 7.99 -1.20 7.44
CA ALA A 49 7.78 0.24 7.35
C ALA A 49 8.59 0.85 6.19
N SER A 50 8.03 1.86 5.53
CA SER A 50 8.76 2.66 4.55
C SER A 50 9.69 3.68 5.21
N ASP A 51 10.25 4.59 4.41
CA ASP A 51 11.00 5.75 4.91
C ASP A 51 10.27 6.50 6.05
N PRO A 52 11.00 6.99 7.08
CA PRO A 52 10.42 7.75 8.18
C PRO A 52 9.68 9.04 7.77
N GLY A 53 9.95 9.60 6.58
CA GLY A 53 9.17 10.69 6.01
C GLY A 53 7.75 10.28 5.57
N SER A 54 7.52 8.98 5.40
CA SER A 54 6.28 8.36 4.92
C SER A 54 5.70 7.39 5.96
N VAL A 55 5.63 7.78 7.25
CA VAL A 55 5.23 6.91 8.39
C VAL A 55 3.92 6.12 8.25
N ARG A 56 3.04 6.53 7.32
CA ARG A 56 1.76 5.86 7.06
C ARG A 56 1.87 4.69 6.08
N LEU A 57 3.01 4.55 5.41
CA LEU A 57 3.21 3.59 4.34
C LEU A 57 3.98 2.35 4.86
N HIS A 58 3.34 1.20 4.72
CA HIS A 58 3.90 -0.10 5.09
C HIS A 58 3.72 -1.06 3.91
N LYS A 59 4.63 -2.01 3.76
CA LYS A 59 4.52 -3.10 2.78
C LYS A 59 3.52 -4.15 3.31
N ALA A 60 2.23 -3.84 3.21
CA ALA A 60 1.10 -4.68 3.59
C ALA A 60 0.39 -5.23 2.33
N THR A 61 1.17 -5.80 1.41
CA THR A 61 0.72 -6.22 0.07
C THR A 61 -0.20 -7.44 0.11
N ASP A 62 -0.12 -8.23 1.16
CA ASP A 62 -0.98 -9.37 1.49
C ASP A 62 -2.45 -9.00 1.67
N TRP A 63 -2.75 -7.75 2.06
CA TRP A 63 -4.13 -7.28 2.21
C TRP A 63 -4.78 -6.88 0.88
N LEU A 64 -4.01 -6.70 -0.19
CA LEU A 64 -4.49 -6.17 -1.46
C LEU A 64 -5.64 -6.99 -2.07
N PRO A 65 -5.60 -8.34 -2.15
CA PRO A 65 -6.70 -9.10 -2.72
C PRO A 65 -8.00 -8.89 -1.97
N ARG A 66 -7.95 -8.91 -0.63
CA ARG A 66 -9.11 -8.66 0.23
C ARG A 66 -9.70 -7.27 0.01
N PHE A 67 -8.86 -6.25 -0.12
CA PHE A 67 -9.32 -4.89 -0.43
C PHE A 67 -9.99 -4.80 -1.80
N LEU A 68 -9.44 -5.46 -2.81
CA LEU A 68 -10.01 -5.45 -4.16
C LEU A 68 -11.35 -6.18 -4.24
N HIS A 69 -11.49 -7.33 -3.57
CA HIS A 69 -12.78 -8.01 -3.43
C HIS A 69 -13.79 -7.13 -2.71
N TYR A 70 -13.42 -6.54 -1.58
CA TYR A 70 -14.30 -5.63 -0.86
C TYR A 70 -14.77 -4.47 -1.74
N ILE A 71 -13.87 -3.88 -2.54
CA ILE A 71 -14.22 -2.81 -3.47
C ILE A 71 -15.21 -3.29 -4.54
N GLN A 72 -14.93 -4.46 -5.14
CA GLN A 72 -15.79 -5.03 -6.16
C GLN A 72 -17.19 -5.34 -5.60
N ASP A 73 -17.27 -5.99 -4.45
CA ASP A 73 -18.53 -6.43 -3.84
C ASP A 73 -19.36 -5.25 -3.32
N THR A 74 -18.71 -4.20 -2.81
CA THR A 74 -19.39 -3.04 -2.22
C THR A 74 -19.91 -2.08 -3.28
N TRP A 75 -19.09 -1.76 -4.29
CA TRP A 75 -19.43 -0.72 -5.28
C TRP A 75 -19.81 -1.27 -6.66
N ASN A 76 -19.56 -2.55 -6.91
CA ASN A 76 -19.92 -3.27 -8.14
C ASN A 76 -19.60 -2.49 -9.43
N PRO A 77 -18.33 -2.05 -9.61
CA PRO A 77 -17.96 -1.13 -10.67
C PRO A 77 -18.14 -1.74 -12.06
N VAL A 78 -18.94 -1.09 -12.90
CA VAL A 78 -19.30 -1.57 -14.26
C VAL A 78 -18.07 -1.86 -15.12
N ASN A 79 -17.07 -0.97 -15.05
CA ASN A 79 -15.86 -1.04 -15.86
C ASN A 79 -14.70 -1.74 -15.14
N GLY A 80 -14.93 -2.37 -13.99
CA GLY A 80 -13.86 -2.94 -13.17
C GLY A 80 -13.09 -1.90 -12.35
N ILE A 81 -12.02 -2.36 -11.72
CA ILE A 81 -11.20 -1.57 -10.79
C ILE A 81 -9.89 -1.19 -11.48
N ALA A 82 -9.49 0.06 -11.36
CA ALA A 82 -8.16 0.53 -11.73
C ALA A 82 -7.41 0.98 -10.48
N ILE A 83 -6.19 0.47 -10.29
CA ILE A 83 -5.30 0.94 -9.23
C ILE A 83 -4.60 2.19 -9.74
N ALA A 84 -5.10 3.36 -9.34
CA ALA A 84 -4.58 4.63 -9.86
C ALA A 84 -3.12 4.90 -9.42
N GLU A 85 -2.77 4.50 -8.20
CA GLU A 85 -1.45 4.74 -7.62
C GLU A 85 -1.06 3.62 -6.66
N PHE A 86 0.18 3.16 -6.75
CA PHE A 86 0.85 2.33 -5.74
C PHE A 86 2.36 2.53 -5.83
N GLY A 87 3.05 2.54 -4.70
CA GLY A 87 4.47 2.85 -4.63
C GLY A 87 5.05 2.65 -3.25
N PHE A 88 6.38 2.66 -3.16
CA PHE A 88 7.09 2.41 -1.91
C PHE A 88 8.32 3.29 -1.77
N SER A 89 8.42 3.98 -0.63
CA SER A 89 9.57 4.81 -0.30
C SER A 89 10.63 3.99 0.42
N GLU A 90 11.73 3.72 -0.28
CA GLU A 90 12.88 2.99 0.26
C GLU A 90 13.44 3.73 1.49
N PRO A 91 13.55 3.06 2.65
CA PRO A 91 14.00 3.71 3.87
C PRO A 91 15.38 4.33 3.75
N PHE A 92 15.50 5.57 4.22
CA PHE A 92 16.74 6.33 4.29
C PHE A 92 17.47 6.50 2.95
N GLU A 93 16.76 6.36 1.82
CA GLU A 93 17.37 6.45 0.49
C GLU A 93 18.08 7.80 0.26
N ALA A 94 17.53 8.89 0.81
CA ALA A 94 18.09 10.23 0.72
C ALA A 94 19.44 10.39 1.43
N TYR A 95 19.80 9.48 2.34
CA TYR A 95 21.07 9.51 3.09
C TYR A 95 22.17 8.67 2.45
N LYS A 96 21.87 7.96 1.35
CA LYS A 96 22.86 7.16 0.63
C LYS A 96 23.76 8.07 -0.21
N ALA A 97 25.07 7.86 -0.11
CA ALA A 97 26.07 8.65 -0.84
C ALA A 97 26.50 8.00 -2.16
N LEU A 98 26.51 6.66 -2.21
CA LEU A 98 26.87 5.92 -3.41
C LEU A 98 25.63 5.71 -4.28
N ARG A 99 25.78 5.98 -5.58
CA ARG A 99 24.70 5.78 -6.55
C ARG A 99 24.28 4.32 -6.58
N GLU A 100 25.22 3.39 -6.52
CA GLU A 100 25.00 1.95 -6.57
C GLU A 100 24.08 1.46 -5.42
N ASP A 101 24.21 2.06 -4.23
CA ASP A 101 23.34 1.76 -3.08
C ASP A 101 21.90 2.26 -3.29
N ILE A 102 21.74 3.36 -4.04
CA ILE A 102 20.43 3.91 -4.39
C ILE A 102 19.79 3.07 -5.51
N LEU A 103 20.57 2.65 -6.50
CA LEU A 103 20.08 1.87 -7.64
C LEU A 103 19.59 0.47 -7.26
N THR A 104 20.04 -0.10 -6.13
CA THR A 104 19.68 -1.47 -5.74
C THR A 104 18.30 -1.58 -5.09
N ASP A 105 17.84 -0.53 -4.41
CA ASP A 105 16.52 -0.38 -3.76
C ASP A 105 15.71 -1.68 -3.48
N PRO A 106 16.19 -2.54 -2.56
CA PRO A 106 15.66 -3.89 -2.37
C PRO A 106 14.25 -3.95 -1.79
N LEU A 107 13.89 -3.08 -0.84
CA LEU A 107 12.54 -3.12 -0.25
C LEU A 107 11.48 -2.67 -1.25
N ARG A 108 11.77 -1.65 -2.05
CA ARG A 108 10.93 -1.19 -3.16
C ARG A 108 10.80 -2.27 -4.24
N THR A 109 11.90 -2.95 -4.57
CA THR A 109 11.88 -4.08 -5.51
C THR A 109 10.94 -5.20 -5.03
N LEU A 110 11.09 -5.62 -3.77
CA LEU A 110 10.21 -6.62 -3.15
C LEU A 110 8.76 -6.15 -3.04
N TYR A 111 8.53 -4.86 -2.76
CA TYR A 111 7.19 -4.29 -2.72
C TYR A 111 6.48 -4.48 -4.08
N TYR A 112 7.14 -4.13 -5.19
CA TYR A 112 6.52 -4.26 -6.51
C TYR A 112 6.29 -5.70 -6.92
N ASP A 113 7.24 -6.60 -6.62
CA ASP A 113 7.06 -8.03 -6.87
C ASP A 113 5.83 -8.57 -6.13
N ASP A 114 5.75 -8.35 -4.82
CA ASP A 114 4.64 -8.84 -4.00
C ASP A 114 3.31 -8.17 -4.35
N TYR A 115 3.31 -6.88 -4.69
CA TYR A 115 2.09 -6.16 -5.06
C TYR A 115 1.53 -6.68 -6.39
N VAL A 116 2.39 -6.96 -7.38
CA VAL A 116 1.98 -7.57 -8.66
C VAL A 116 1.50 -9.00 -8.45
N GLN A 117 2.18 -9.80 -7.63
CA GLN A 117 1.70 -11.14 -7.29
C GLN A 117 0.32 -11.11 -6.63
N ALA A 118 0.10 -10.18 -5.68
CA ALA A 118 -1.20 -9.99 -5.04
C ALA A 118 -2.29 -9.53 -6.02
N MET A 119 -1.98 -8.66 -6.99
CA MET A 119 -2.92 -8.31 -8.07
C MET A 119 -3.31 -9.53 -8.88
N LEU A 120 -2.33 -10.36 -9.27
CA LEU A 120 -2.58 -11.56 -10.07
C LEU A 120 -3.46 -12.55 -9.31
N MET A 121 -3.21 -12.73 -8.01
CA MET A 121 -4.06 -13.55 -7.14
C MET A 121 -5.50 -13.02 -7.13
N ALA A 122 -5.70 -11.72 -6.94
CA ALA A 122 -7.03 -11.12 -6.95
C ALA A 122 -7.75 -11.32 -8.30
N VAL A 123 -7.05 -11.17 -9.42
CA VAL A 123 -7.60 -11.41 -10.77
C VAL A 123 -7.98 -12.88 -10.96
N LEU A 124 -7.13 -13.81 -10.53
CA LEU A 124 -7.41 -15.26 -10.55
C LEU A 124 -8.63 -15.63 -9.69
N GLU A 125 -8.85 -14.91 -8.60
CA GLU A 125 -10.02 -15.05 -7.72
C GLU A 125 -11.29 -14.36 -8.26
N GLY A 126 -11.23 -13.70 -9.42
CA GLY A 126 -12.39 -13.13 -10.11
C GLY A 126 -12.56 -11.61 -9.95
N VAL A 127 -11.58 -10.89 -9.40
CA VAL A 127 -11.58 -9.42 -9.42
C VAL A 127 -11.36 -8.92 -10.85
N LYS A 128 -12.27 -8.07 -11.35
CA LYS A 128 -12.12 -7.38 -12.63
C LYS A 128 -11.18 -6.19 -12.49
N LEU A 129 -9.87 -6.44 -12.48
CA LEU A 129 -8.84 -5.41 -12.51
C LEU A 129 -8.51 -5.02 -13.96
N VAL A 130 -8.66 -3.74 -14.31
CA VAL A 130 -8.49 -3.25 -15.69
C VAL A 130 -7.20 -2.47 -15.92
N GLY A 131 -6.46 -2.17 -14.86
CA GLY A 131 -5.18 -1.51 -14.98
C GLY A 131 -4.60 -1.08 -13.64
N CYS A 132 -3.32 -0.74 -13.66
CA CYS A 132 -2.63 -0.18 -12.51
C CYS A 132 -1.60 0.85 -12.98
N SER A 133 -1.34 1.86 -12.15
CA SER A 133 -0.33 2.88 -12.39
C SER A 133 0.55 3.01 -11.16
N ALA A 134 1.86 2.84 -11.34
CA ALA A 134 2.80 2.93 -10.25
C ALA A 134 3.28 4.37 -10.03
N TRP A 135 3.35 4.76 -8.76
CA TRP A 135 3.75 6.07 -8.31
C TRP A 135 5.19 6.03 -7.79
N ARG A 136 6.13 6.88 -8.22
CA ARG A 136 6.08 7.92 -9.27
C ARG A 136 6.91 7.50 -10.48
N LEU A 137 6.27 7.16 -11.60
CA LEU A 137 6.97 7.15 -12.90
C LEU A 137 7.45 8.59 -13.20
N GLY A 138 8.77 8.79 -13.20
CA GLY A 138 9.42 10.07 -12.98
C GLY A 138 9.14 11.17 -14.00
N ILE A 139 8.38 12.19 -13.58
CA ILE A 139 8.28 13.50 -14.25
C ILE A 139 8.86 14.64 -13.38
N ILE A 140 9.18 14.38 -12.10
CA ILE A 140 9.69 15.39 -11.17
C ILE A 140 10.92 14.83 -10.43
N GLN A 141 11.93 15.68 -10.24
CA GLN A 141 13.24 15.38 -9.65
C GLN A 141 13.19 14.36 -8.51
N GLY A 142 14.08 13.38 -8.51
CA GLY A 142 14.15 12.35 -7.45
C GLY A 142 13.03 11.32 -7.52
N SER A 143 12.66 10.86 -8.72
CA SER A 143 11.64 9.82 -8.86
C SER A 143 12.08 8.49 -8.24
N GLU A 144 11.13 7.77 -7.64
CA GLU A 144 11.39 6.50 -6.97
C GLU A 144 11.95 5.42 -7.91
N TYR A 145 11.71 5.51 -9.22
CA TYR A 145 12.16 4.55 -10.24
C TYR A 145 13.38 4.98 -11.06
N SER A 146 13.68 6.27 -11.06
CA SER A 146 14.86 6.82 -11.75
C SER A 146 15.51 7.90 -10.91
N ILE A 147 16.80 7.72 -10.61
CA ILE A 147 17.58 8.79 -10.01
C ILE A 147 17.99 9.76 -11.11
N SER A 148 17.61 11.02 -10.97
CA SER A 148 18.08 12.12 -11.80
C SER A 148 19.14 12.90 -11.03
N THR A 149 20.36 13.01 -11.54
CA THR A 149 21.35 13.92 -10.94
C THR A 149 20.79 15.35 -10.96
N LEU A 150 20.76 16.06 -9.81
CA LEU A 150 20.15 17.39 -9.71
C LEU A 150 20.80 18.43 -10.63
N THR A 151 22.06 18.21 -11.02
CA THR A 151 22.83 19.11 -11.88
C THR A 151 22.72 18.78 -13.37
N THR A 152 22.78 17.50 -13.74
CA THR A 152 22.78 17.07 -15.16
C THR A 152 21.45 16.51 -15.65
N GLN A 153 20.50 16.25 -14.75
CA GLN A 153 19.23 15.54 -15.01
C GLN A 153 19.39 14.16 -15.66
N GLU A 154 20.61 13.59 -15.67
CA GLU A 154 20.85 12.23 -16.18
C GLU A 154 20.10 11.20 -15.34
N ARG A 155 19.40 10.28 -16.02
CA ARG A 155 18.50 9.30 -15.40
C ARG A 155 19.14 7.92 -15.39
N PHE A 156 19.14 7.27 -14.23
CA PHE A 156 19.52 5.87 -14.07
C PHE A 156 18.34 5.07 -13.54
N TYR A 157 18.08 3.90 -14.14
CA TYR A 157 17.02 3.00 -13.69
C TYR A 157 17.45 2.26 -12.43
N LYS A 158 16.57 2.23 -11.42
CA LYS A 158 16.77 1.42 -10.21
C LYS A 158 16.36 -0.04 -10.44
N ALA A 159 16.74 -0.94 -9.55
CA ALA A 159 16.41 -2.36 -9.63
C ALA A 159 14.89 -2.58 -9.66
N SER A 160 14.15 -1.78 -8.88
CA SER A 160 12.69 -1.78 -8.86
C SER A 160 12.03 -1.51 -10.22
N PHE A 161 12.69 -0.75 -11.12
CA PHE A 161 12.19 -0.53 -12.48
C PHE A 161 12.20 -1.83 -13.29
N PHE A 162 13.20 -2.69 -13.07
CA PHE A 162 13.30 -3.98 -13.76
C PHE A 162 12.37 -5.03 -13.17
N ALA A 163 11.92 -4.86 -11.92
CA ALA A 163 10.80 -5.65 -11.38
C ALA A 163 9.52 -5.44 -12.21
N ALA A 164 9.33 -4.26 -12.82
CA ALA A 164 8.21 -4.03 -13.74
C ALA A 164 8.22 -4.92 -14.99
N ASN A 165 9.33 -5.63 -15.29
CA ASN A 165 9.35 -6.65 -16.34
C ASN A 165 8.38 -7.82 -16.02
N LEU A 166 7.90 -7.95 -14.77
CA LEU A 166 6.79 -8.83 -14.40
C LEU A 166 5.55 -8.58 -15.26
N PHE A 167 5.23 -7.32 -15.57
CA PHE A 167 4.11 -6.99 -16.44
C PHE A 167 4.28 -7.56 -17.85
N ARG A 168 5.50 -7.69 -18.36
CA ARG A 168 5.76 -8.31 -19.66
C ARG A 168 5.46 -9.82 -19.65
N THR A 169 5.60 -10.48 -18.50
CA THR A 169 5.28 -11.91 -18.35
C THR A 169 3.78 -12.16 -18.30
N TYR A 170 3.00 -11.23 -17.73
CA TYR A 170 1.58 -11.46 -17.42
C TYR A 170 0.60 -10.65 -18.28
N ILE A 171 1.02 -9.58 -18.95
CA ILE A 171 0.20 -8.87 -19.93
C ILE A 171 0.20 -9.68 -21.22
N GLN A 172 -0.93 -10.35 -21.49
CA GLN A 172 -1.21 -10.89 -22.83
C GLN A 172 -1.64 -9.74 -23.74
N GLY A 173 -1.00 -9.64 -24.90
CA GLY A 173 -1.38 -8.73 -25.98
C GLY A 173 -2.55 -9.24 -26.79
#